data_AF-A0A430VHE4-F1
#
_entry.id   AF-A0A430VHE4-F1
#
_cell.length_a   1.000
_cell.length_b   1.000
_cell.length_c   1.000
_cell.angle_alpha   90.00
_cell.angle_beta   90.00
_cell.angle_gamma   90.00
#
_symmetry.space_group_name_H-M   'P 1'
#
loop_
_entity.id
_entity.type
_entity.pdbx_description
1 polymer ?
#
loop_
_entity_poly.entity_id
_entity_poly.type
_entity_poly.pdbx_seq_one_letter_code
_entity_poly.pdbx_strand_id
1 'polypeptide(L)'
;GFVVSNCGVRLLASHPTLEDLLPRQRELADTLYRLIPSGVGSERKDVRFSKKELKEILKEGAGWLIQRGYGYPEDLHFIESEGRLPWANPDKVSERAFERGAPQIGTLGSGNHFLEVQYVDQSYDEEAAEAFGLFPNQITVLIHT
;
A
#
# COMPACT_ATOMS: atom_id res chain seq x y z
N GLY A 1 -9.31 -13.31 19.70
CA GLY A 1 -8.30 -12.24 19.83
C GLY A 1 -8.05 -11.67 18.46
N PHE A 2 -8.18 -10.36 18.30
CA PHE A 2 -7.79 -9.67 17.08
C PHE A 2 -6.27 -9.73 16.90
N VAL A 3 -5.85 -9.81 15.64
CA VAL A 3 -4.46 -9.76 15.18
C VAL A 3 -3.89 -8.40 15.56
N VAL A 4 -2.58 -8.31 15.86
CA VAL A 4 -1.87 -7.02 15.83
C VAL A 4 -2.03 -6.48 14.41
N SER A 5 -3.00 -5.59 14.22
CA SER A 5 -3.41 -5.14 12.90
C SER A 5 -2.88 -3.73 12.71
N ASN A 6 -1.85 -3.60 11.89
CA ASN A 6 -1.48 -2.33 11.30
C ASN A 6 -2.36 -2.07 10.05
N CYS A 7 -3.67 -2.30 10.18
CA CYS A 7 -4.62 -1.91 9.14
C CYS A 7 -4.52 -0.40 8.99
N GLY A 8 -4.22 0.07 7.79
CA GLY A 8 -3.76 1.43 7.60
C GLY A 8 -4.08 1.97 6.23
N VAL A 9 -3.90 3.27 6.08
CA VAL A 9 -4.18 4.00 4.85
C VAL A 9 -2.88 4.55 4.27
N ARG A 10 -2.73 4.47 2.96
CA ARG A 10 -1.74 5.22 2.19
C ARG A 10 -2.46 6.03 1.11
N LEU A 11 -2.12 7.31 1.00
CA LEU A 11 -2.54 8.17 -0.10
C LEU A 11 -1.37 8.40 -1.05
N LEU A 12 -1.57 8.13 -2.33
CA LEU A 12 -0.65 8.51 -3.40
C LEU A 12 -1.25 9.71 -4.12
N ALA A 13 -0.49 10.79 -4.21
CA ALA A 13 -0.83 11.97 -5.00
C ALA A 13 -0.13 11.91 -6.36
N SER A 14 -0.81 12.33 -7.41
CA SER A 14 -0.29 12.29 -8.78
C SER A 14 -0.34 13.66 -9.44
N HIS A 15 0.21 13.78 -10.66
CA HIS A 15 0.10 15.00 -11.46
C HIS A 15 -1.14 15.08 -12.35
N PRO A 16 -1.69 13.97 -12.92
CA PRO A 16 -2.89 14.03 -13.75
C PRO A 16 -4.12 14.59 -13.04
N THR A 17 -4.98 15.20 -13.83
CA THR A 17 -6.29 15.72 -13.41
C THR A 17 -7.42 14.75 -13.73
N LEU A 18 -8.61 15.06 -13.22
CA LEU A 18 -9.84 14.35 -13.55
C LEU A 18 -10.07 14.29 -15.07
N GLU A 19 -9.87 15.39 -15.80
CA GLU A 19 -10.05 15.40 -17.25
C GLU A 19 -9.07 14.47 -17.99
N ASP A 20 -7.83 14.35 -17.50
CA ASP A 20 -6.83 13.45 -18.08
C ASP A 20 -7.21 11.98 -17.89
N LEU A 21 -7.80 11.65 -16.74
CA LEU A 21 -8.09 10.27 -16.36
C LEU A 21 -9.42 9.77 -16.95
N LEU A 22 -10.45 10.61 -17.02
CA LEU A 22 -11.80 10.21 -17.43
C LEU A 22 -11.84 9.38 -18.73
N PRO A 23 -11.11 9.74 -19.81
CA PRO A 23 -11.10 8.94 -21.05
C PRO A 23 -10.57 7.50 -20.87
N ARG A 24 -9.80 7.25 -19.82
CA ARG A 24 -9.14 5.95 -19.54
C ARG A 24 -9.63 5.29 -18.25
N GLN A 25 -10.67 5.82 -17.62
CA GLN A 25 -11.15 5.35 -16.31
C GLN A 25 -11.37 3.84 -16.27
N ARG A 26 -12.05 3.29 -17.29
CA ARG A 26 -12.33 1.85 -17.37
C ARG A 26 -11.07 1.01 -17.56
N GLU A 27 -10.16 1.45 -18.43
CA GLU A 27 -8.88 0.77 -18.67
C GLU A 27 -8.03 0.74 -17.41
N LEU A 28 -7.98 1.85 -16.66
CA LEU A 28 -7.29 1.91 -15.39
C LEU A 28 -7.91 0.96 -14.36
N ALA A 29 -9.24 0.98 -14.22
CA ALA A 29 -9.95 0.10 -13.29
C ALA A 29 -9.68 -1.39 -13.58
N ASP A 30 -9.81 -1.81 -14.85
CA ASP A 30 -9.55 -3.18 -15.28
C ASP A 30 -8.07 -3.56 -15.06
N THR A 31 -7.15 -2.62 -15.29
CA THR A 31 -5.72 -2.82 -15.08
C THR A 31 -5.36 -2.98 -13.60
N LEU A 32 -5.89 -2.12 -12.73
CA LEU A 32 -5.68 -2.21 -11.28
C LEU A 32 -6.23 -3.52 -10.73
N TYR A 33 -7.46 -3.90 -11.12
CA TYR A 33 -8.06 -5.17 -10.70
C TYR A 33 -7.22 -6.38 -11.10
N ARG A 34 -6.65 -6.35 -12.32
CA ARG A 34 -5.77 -7.42 -12.80
C ARG A 34 -4.43 -7.49 -12.07
N LEU A 35 -3.83 -6.33 -11.74
CA LEU A 35 -2.47 -6.25 -11.19
C LEU A 35 -2.43 -6.36 -9.65
N ILE A 36 -3.55 -6.10 -8.97
CA ILE A 36 -3.61 -6.02 -7.51
C ILE A 36 -4.58 -7.09 -6.99
N PRO A 37 -4.05 -8.24 -6.52
CA PRO A 37 -4.90 -9.31 -6.03
C PRO A 37 -5.69 -8.87 -4.79
N SER A 38 -6.98 -9.19 -4.78
CA SER A 38 -7.91 -8.95 -3.67
C SER A 38 -8.74 -10.21 -3.39
N GLY A 39 -9.42 -10.24 -2.24
CA GLY A 39 -10.26 -11.37 -1.80
C GLY A 39 -9.63 -12.24 -0.71
N VAL A 40 -10.49 -13.02 -0.04
CA VAL A 40 -10.08 -13.94 1.04
C VAL A 40 -9.18 -15.03 0.48
N GLY A 41 -7.96 -15.16 1.03
CA GLY A 41 -7.01 -16.19 0.60
C GLY A 41 -6.37 -15.90 -0.75
N SER A 42 -6.47 -14.66 -1.25
CA SER A 42 -5.77 -14.23 -2.45
C SER A 42 -4.25 -14.29 -2.23
N GLU A 43 -3.54 -14.72 -3.26
CA GLU A 43 -2.09 -14.85 -3.26
C GLU A 43 -1.55 -14.26 -4.56
N ARG A 44 -0.38 -13.62 -4.49
CA ARG A 44 0.30 -13.13 -5.69
C ARG A 44 1.20 -14.23 -6.26
N LYS A 45 1.06 -14.53 -7.55
CA LYS A 45 1.79 -15.65 -8.20
C LYS A 45 3.14 -15.24 -8.79
N ASP A 46 3.25 -14.00 -9.21
CA ASP A 46 4.36 -13.39 -9.95
C ASP A 46 5.43 -12.74 -9.05
N VAL A 47 5.09 -12.39 -7.80
CA VAL A 47 6.04 -11.90 -6.80
C VAL A 47 6.09 -12.90 -5.65
N ARG A 48 7.26 -13.53 -5.46
CA ARG A 48 7.47 -14.52 -4.39
C ARG A 48 8.72 -14.19 -3.60
N PHE A 49 8.59 -14.33 -2.29
CA PHE A 49 9.69 -14.18 -1.33
C PHE A 49 9.92 -15.50 -0.62
N SER A 50 11.19 -15.83 -0.39
CA SER A 50 11.58 -16.96 0.44
C SER A 50 11.25 -16.71 1.92
N LYS A 51 11.21 -17.78 2.72
CA LYS A 51 11.03 -17.69 4.18
C LYS A 51 12.06 -16.75 4.84
N LYS A 52 13.31 -16.75 4.35
CA LYS A 52 14.37 -15.87 4.84
C LYS A 52 14.06 -14.40 4.52
N GLU A 53 13.66 -14.11 3.30
CA GLU A 53 13.34 -12.75 2.85
C GLU A 53 12.13 -12.18 3.59
N LEU A 54 11.08 -12.98 3.81
CA LEU A 54 9.94 -12.57 4.61
C LEU A 54 10.31 -12.27 6.07
N LYS A 55 11.27 -13.00 6.65
CA LYS A 55 11.79 -12.66 7.98
C LYS A 55 12.53 -11.33 7.99
N GLU A 56 13.24 -10.97 6.92
CA GLU A 56 13.86 -9.65 6.80
C GLU A 56 12.80 -8.56 6.61
N ILE A 57 11.76 -8.80 5.81
CA ILE A 57 10.61 -7.89 5.65
C ILE A 57 9.95 -7.60 7.01
N LEU A 58 9.77 -8.62 7.86
CA LEU A 58 9.21 -8.43 9.20
C LEU A 58 10.08 -7.54 10.10
N LYS A 59 11.40 -7.45 9.88
CA LYS A 59 12.33 -6.63 10.66
C LYS A 59 12.50 -5.23 10.10
N GLU A 60 12.62 -5.14 8.77
CA GLU A 60 13.02 -3.93 8.06
C GLU A 60 11.86 -3.18 7.40
N GLY A 61 10.68 -3.80 7.36
CA GLY A 61 9.46 -3.18 6.86
C GLY A 61 9.55 -2.74 5.40
N ALA A 62 8.98 -1.57 5.10
CA ALA A 62 8.91 -1.05 3.72
C ALA A 62 10.30 -0.85 3.07
N GLY A 63 11.32 -0.51 3.87
CA GLY A 63 12.66 -0.24 3.36
C GLY A 63 13.29 -1.43 2.64
N TRP A 64 12.98 -2.64 3.09
CA TRP A 64 13.47 -3.87 2.45
C TRP A 64 12.94 -4.04 1.03
N LEU A 65 11.67 -3.69 0.81
CA LEU A 65 11.01 -3.76 -0.49
C LEU A 65 11.51 -2.65 -1.44
N ILE A 66 11.68 -1.43 -0.92
CA ILE A 66 12.20 -0.29 -1.69
C ILE A 66 13.62 -0.55 -2.19
N GLN A 67 14.50 -1.11 -1.35
CA GLN A 67 15.86 -1.52 -1.76
C GLN A 67 15.88 -2.55 -2.90
N ARG A 68 14.76 -3.22 -3.17
CA ARG A 68 14.59 -4.22 -4.22
C ARG A 68 13.73 -3.74 -5.39
N GLY A 69 13.43 -2.44 -5.45
CA GLY A 69 12.74 -1.81 -6.57
C GLY A 69 11.21 -1.76 -6.45
N TYR A 70 10.64 -2.07 -5.27
CA TYR A 70 9.21 -1.97 -5.01
C TYR A 70 8.84 -0.62 -4.37
N GLY A 71 9.20 0.47 -5.02
CA GLY A 71 8.96 1.84 -4.56
C GLY A 71 10.13 2.77 -4.88
N TYR A 72 10.01 4.02 -4.46
CA TYR A 72 11.07 5.01 -4.60
C TYR A 72 11.81 5.24 -3.27
N PRO A 73 13.09 5.62 -3.28
CA PRO A 73 13.84 5.90 -2.06
C PRO A 73 13.15 6.90 -1.13
N GLU A 74 12.53 7.93 -1.69
CA GLU A 74 11.81 8.98 -0.96
C GLU A 74 10.55 8.48 -0.24
N ASP A 75 9.95 7.36 -0.65
CA ASP A 75 8.72 6.83 -0.06
C ASP A 75 8.85 6.66 1.46
N LEU A 76 10.04 6.27 1.96
CA LEU A 76 10.27 6.06 3.39
C LEU A 76 10.02 7.30 4.24
N HIS A 77 10.30 8.50 3.71
CA HIS A 77 10.10 9.75 4.45
C HIS A 77 8.63 10.11 4.63
N PHE A 78 7.74 9.51 3.83
CA PHE A 78 6.30 9.76 3.85
C PHE A 78 5.50 8.61 4.47
N ILE A 79 6.16 7.69 5.17
CA ILE A 79 5.51 6.59 5.90
C ILE A 79 5.70 6.82 7.39
N GLU A 80 4.64 6.63 8.17
CA GLU A 80 4.73 6.64 9.63
C GLU A 80 5.82 5.67 10.11
N SER A 81 6.68 6.15 11.02
CA SER A 81 7.84 5.41 11.53
C SER A 81 8.78 4.90 10.42
N GLU A 82 8.84 5.59 9.28
CA GLU A 82 9.60 5.18 8.09
C GLU A 82 9.26 3.75 7.63
N GLY A 83 8.02 3.31 7.91
CA GLY A 83 7.54 1.98 7.57
C GLY A 83 8.21 0.85 8.36
N ARG A 84 8.84 1.12 9.50
CA ARG A 84 9.58 0.14 10.30
C ARG A 84 9.48 0.40 11.81
N LEU A 85 9.00 -0.58 12.55
CA LEU A 85 9.05 -0.54 14.02
C LEU A 85 10.34 -1.18 14.54
N PRO A 86 11.14 -0.48 15.38
CA PRO A 86 12.50 -0.90 15.72
C PRO A 86 12.57 -2.16 16.58
N TRP A 87 11.47 -2.53 17.24
CA TRP A 87 11.40 -3.68 18.16
C TRP A 87 10.96 -4.98 17.48
N ALA A 88 10.74 -4.96 16.16
CA ALA A 88 10.22 -6.10 15.43
C ALA A 88 11.16 -7.32 15.53
N ASN A 89 10.62 -8.45 15.98
CA ASN A 89 11.36 -9.70 16.15
C ASN A 89 10.60 -10.88 15.54
N PRO A 90 11.03 -11.40 14.37
CA PRO A 90 10.38 -12.53 13.70
C PRO A 90 10.32 -13.82 14.52
N ASP A 91 11.21 -14.01 15.50
CA ASP A 91 11.22 -15.20 16.34
C ASP A 91 10.11 -15.17 17.40
N LYS A 92 9.44 -14.03 17.56
CA LYS A 92 8.21 -13.88 18.38
C LYS A 92 6.93 -14.12 17.57
N VAL A 93 7.02 -14.26 16.25
CA VAL A 93 5.89 -14.59 15.38
C VAL A 93 5.71 -16.10 15.38
N SER A 94 4.49 -16.57 15.70
CA SER A 94 4.21 -18.01 15.66
C SER A 94 4.29 -18.56 14.25
N GLU A 95 4.68 -19.83 14.12
CA GLU A 95 4.77 -20.50 12.80
C GLU A 95 3.43 -20.44 12.05
N ARG A 96 2.31 -20.67 12.77
CA ARG A 96 0.96 -20.55 12.20
C ARG A 96 0.67 -19.14 11.65
N ALA A 97 1.10 -18.07 12.33
CA ALA A 97 0.89 -16.71 11.85
C ALA A 97 1.77 -16.42 10.62
N PHE A 98 3.02 -16.87 10.65
CA PHE A 98 3.95 -16.72 9.55
C PHE A 98 3.46 -17.44 8.29
N GLU A 99 3.11 -18.72 8.39
CA GLU A 99 2.64 -19.52 7.25
C GLU A 99 1.34 -18.99 6.65
N ARG A 100 0.44 -18.45 7.49
CA ARG A 100 -0.81 -17.84 7.04
C ARG A 100 -0.59 -16.52 6.27
N GLY A 101 0.33 -15.67 6.73
CA GLY A 101 0.56 -14.34 6.14
C GLY A 101 1.57 -14.32 5.00
N ALA A 102 2.56 -15.22 5.02
CA ALA A 102 3.62 -15.32 4.03
C ALA A 102 3.15 -15.28 2.55
N PRO A 103 2.11 -16.04 2.13
CA PRO A 103 1.67 -16.04 0.75
C PRO A 103 0.79 -14.83 0.37
N GLN A 104 0.37 -14.01 1.35
CA GLN A 104 -0.60 -12.93 1.17
C GLN A 104 0.03 -11.54 1.00
N ILE A 105 1.37 -11.44 1.06
CA ILE A 105 2.07 -10.17 0.83
C ILE A 105 1.79 -9.62 -0.57
N GLY A 106 1.46 -8.33 -0.65
CA GLY A 106 1.09 -7.67 -1.91
C GLY A 106 -0.34 -7.94 -2.37
N THR A 107 -1.25 -8.25 -1.45
CA THR A 107 -2.69 -8.40 -1.70
C THR A 107 -3.49 -7.46 -0.80
N LEU A 108 -4.69 -7.04 -1.23
CA LEU A 108 -5.57 -6.18 -0.41
C LEU A 108 -6.30 -6.97 0.70
N GLY A 109 -6.43 -8.29 0.58
CA GLY A 109 -7.29 -9.06 1.49
C GLY A 109 -8.78 -8.78 1.25
N SER A 110 -9.57 -8.69 2.32
CA SER A 110 -11.04 -8.67 2.28
C SER A 110 -11.63 -7.78 3.38
N GLY A 111 -12.94 -7.58 3.39
CA GLY A 111 -13.61 -6.77 4.40
C GLY A 111 -13.73 -5.33 3.93
N ASN A 112 -13.28 -4.37 4.75
CA ASN A 112 -13.25 -2.95 4.41
C ASN A 112 -11.96 -2.52 3.68
N HIS A 113 -11.16 -3.47 3.20
CA HIS A 113 -9.93 -3.20 2.47
C HIS A 113 -10.24 -2.94 0.99
N PHE A 114 -9.60 -1.91 0.43
CA PHE A 114 -9.84 -1.46 -0.94
C PHE A 114 -8.65 -0.68 -1.49
N LEU A 115 -8.71 -0.45 -2.80
CA LEU A 115 -7.94 0.59 -3.47
C LEU A 115 -8.93 1.42 -4.29
N GLU A 116 -8.90 2.73 -4.06
CA GLU A 116 -9.77 3.68 -4.75
C GLU A 116 -8.93 4.70 -5.51
N VAL A 117 -9.31 4.96 -6.77
CA VAL A 117 -8.82 6.10 -7.52
C VAL A 117 -9.82 7.23 -7.33
N GLN A 118 -9.34 8.34 -6.80
CA GLN A 118 -10.14 9.47 -6.33
C GLN A 118 -9.69 10.75 -7.03
N TYR A 119 -10.45 11.83 -6.85
CA TYR A 119 -10.01 13.17 -7.22
C TYR A 119 -10.26 14.14 -6.06
N VAL A 120 -9.42 15.16 -5.95
CA VAL A 120 -9.58 16.23 -4.97
C VAL A 120 -10.67 17.19 -5.46
N ASP A 121 -11.88 17.05 -4.94
CA ASP A 121 -13.01 17.91 -5.30
C ASP A 121 -12.93 19.29 -4.64
N GLN A 122 -12.58 19.32 -3.35
CA GLN A 122 -12.53 20.54 -2.55
C GLN A 122 -11.33 20.56 -1.61
N SER A 123 -10.69 21.73 -1.48
CA SER A 123 -9.76 22.03 -0.39
C SER A 123 -10.45 22.91 0.65
N TYR A 124 -10.23 22.60 1.92
CA TYR A 124 -10.75 23.36 3.07
C TYR A 124 -9.69 24.23 3.75
N ASP A 125 -8.42 23.95 3.47
CA ASP A 125 -7.25 24.67 3.97
C ASP A 125 -6.22 24.69 2.84
N GLU A 126 -6.07 25.85 2.21
CA GLU A 126 -5.20 26.02 1.04
C GLU A 126 -3.71 25.86 1.39
N GLU A 127 -3.29 26.35 2.56
CA GLU A 127 -1.90 26.27 3.01
C GLU A 127 -1.50 24.81 3.31
N ALA A 128 -2.37 24.07 4.00
CA ALA A 128 -2.14 22.66 4.28
C ALA A 128 -2.18 21.80 3.00
N ALA A 129 -3.11 22.10 2.08
CA ALA A 129 -3.20 21.39 0.80
C ALA A 129 -1.93 21.57 -0.03
N GLU A 130 -1.42 22.80 -0.14
CA GLU A 130 -0.17 23.09 -0.85
C GLU A 130 1.01 22.35 -0.20
N ALA A 131 1.12 22.37 1.14
CA ALA A 131 2.16 21.64 1.86
C ALA A 131 2.10 20.12 1.66
N PHE A 132 0.90 19.57 1.43
CA PHE A 132 0.69 18.15 1.10
C PHE A 132 0.77 17.84 -0.40
N GLY A 133 0.99 18.85 -1.26
CA GLY A 133 1.03 18.68 -2.71
C GLY A 133 -0.32 18.33 -3.32
N LEU A 134 -1.42 18.78 -2.67
CA LEU A 134 -2.79 18.55 -3.10
C LEU A 134 -3.36 19.78 -3.82
N PHE A 135 -4.07 19.56 -4.93
CA PHE A 135 -4.72 20.63 -5.68
C PHE A 135 -6.08 20.18 -6.28
N PRO A 136 -7.03 21.09 -6.55
CA PRO A 136 -8.33 20.73 -7.10
C PRO A 136 -8.24 19.94 -8.41
N ASN A 137 -9.14 18.97 -8.59
CA ASN A 137 -9.20 18.00 -9.70
C ASN A 137 -8.01 17.04 -9.80
N GLN A 138 -7.03 17.09 -8.90
CA GLN A 138 -5.91 16.15 -8.89
C GLN A 138 -6.39 14.73 -8.66
N ILE A 139 -5.85 13.77 -9.43
CA ILE A 139 -6.06 12.35 -9.17
C ILE A 139 -5.19 11.87 -8.01
N THR A 140 -5.81 11.15 -7.09
CA THR A 140 -5.13 10.46 -5.99
C THR A 140 -5.51 8.98 -5.97
N VAL A 141 -4.71 8.18 -5.28
CA VAL A 141 -5.01 6.76 -5.03
C VAL A 141 -4.94 6.48 -3.55
N LEU A 142 -6.04 6.02 -2.96
CA LEU A 142 -6.12 5.65 -1.55
C LEU A 142 -6.09 4.13 -1.43
N ILE A 143 -5.13 3.61 -0.66
CA ILE A 143 -4.94 2.19 -0.39
C ILE A 143 -5.28 1.95 1.07
N HIS A 144 -6.18 1.01 1.35
CA HIS A 144 -6.56 0.60 2.69
C HIS A 144 -6.48 -0.93 2.82
N THR A 145 -5.56 -1.43 3.66
CA THR A 145 -5.35 -2.86 3.90
C THR A 145 -4.65 -3.15 5.22
#